data_AF-A0A1I6B934-F1
#
_entry.id   AF-A0A1I6B934-F1
#
_cell.length_a   1.000
_cell.length_b   1.000
_cell.length_c   1.000
_cell.angle_alpha   90.00
_cell.angle_beta   90.00
_cell.angle_gamma   90.00
#
_symmetry.space_group_name_H-M   'P 1'
#
loop_
_entity.id
_entity.type
_entity.pdbx_description
1 polymer ?
#
loop_
_entity_poly.entity_id
_entity_poly.type
_entity_poly.pdbx_seq_one_letter_code
_entity_poly.pdbx_strand_id
1 'polypeptide(L)'
;MPELEYRAGTVILRFRAAARLDGAALLAALDYVGPKPVVLTGEGGRFAPASATARFSEATAAVRRHPAPVVAAINGDATGAGYALAEAADLRIMAAGVLRPPGGPAHDAETAVAAGLVDFRCPPARLLGLALRLAGAARPANAA
;
A
#
# COMPACT_ATOMS: atom_id res chain seq x y z
N MET A 1 9.26 -6.33 -10.21
CA MET A 1 9.22 -7.09 -8.94
C MET A 1 9.38 -6.11 -7.78
N PRO A 2 8.54 -6.17 -6.73
CA PRO A 2 8.74 -5.36 -5.52
C PRO A 2 10.01 -5.80 -4.79
N GLU A 3 10.67 -4.86 -4.12
CA GLU A 3 11.77 -5.16 -3.21
C GLU A 3 11.22 -5.44 -1.81
N LEU A 4 11.79 -6.43 -1.13
CA LEU A 4 11.38 -6.82 0.21
C LEU A 4 12.43 -6.37 1.22
N GLU A 5 11.98 -5.73 2.30
CA GLU A 5 12.80 -5.35 3.44
C GLU A 5 12.12 -5.79 4.74
N TYR A 6 12.86 -6.44 5.63
CA TYR A 6 12.35 -6.89 6.93
C TYR A 6 12.77 -5.91 8.04
N ARG A 7 11.79 -5.34 8.74
CA ARG A 7 12.00 -4.37 9.82
C ARG A 7 11.05 -4.65 10.98
N ALA A 8 11.60 -4.93 12.16
CA ALA A 8 10.83 -5.11 13.40
C ALA A 8 9.63 -6.09 13.26
N GLY A 9 9.84 -7.23 12.60
CA GLY A 9 8.79 -8.24 12.37
C GLY A 9 7.75 -7.89 11.30
N THR A 10 7.84 -6.70 10.70
CA THR A 10 7.00 -6.25 9.57
C THR A 10 7.80 -6.35 8.27
N VAL A 11 7.12 -6.71 7.17
CA VAL A 11 7.73 -6.69 5.83
C VAL A 11 7.33 -5.44 5.09
N ILE A 12 8.30 -4.71 4.57
CA ILE A 12 8.07 -3.59 3.66
C ILE A 12 8.18 -4.11 2.23
N LEU A 13 7.11 -3.97 1.46
CA LEU A 13 7.11 -4.19 0.02
C LEU A 13 7.24 -2.84 -0.69
N ARG A 14 8.41 -2.61 -1.32
CA ARG A 14 8.70 -1.37 -2.04
C ARG A 14 8.56 -1.55 -3.54
N PHE A 15 7.68 -0.77 -4.17
CA PHE A 15 7.53 -0.72 -5.61
C PHE A 15 8.55 0.23 -6.22
N ARG A 16 9.51 -0.33 -6.95
CA ARG A 16 10.52 0.41 -7.72
C ARG A 16 9.89 1.13 -8.91
N ALA A 17 10.66 2.05 -9.51
CA ALA A 17 10.28 2.78 -10.72
C ALA A 17 10.13 1.84 -11.94
N ALA A 18 9.00 1.15 -12.01
CA ALA A 18 8.59 0.31 -13.12
C ALA A 18 7.40 0.96 -13.86
N ALA A 19 7.27 0.66 -15.15
CA ALA A 19 6.14 1.14 -15.95
C ALA A 19 4.81 0.51 -15.50
N ARG A 20 4.85 -0.76 -15.07
CA ARG A 20 3.66 -1.54 -14.70
C ARG A 20 3.90 -2.29 -13.39
N LEU A 21 2.83 -2.44 -12.62
CA LEU A 21 2.79 -3.25 -11.42
C LEU A 21 2.58 -4.70 -11.83
N ASP A 22 3.51 -5.56 -11.44
CA ASP A 22 3.44 -6.98 -11.77
C ASP A 22 2.57 -7.74 -10.76
N GLY A 23 1.36 -8.14 -11.19
CA GLY A 23 0.40 -8.82 -10.32
C GLY A 23 0.88 -10.20 -9.85
N ALA A 24 1.53 -10.96 -10.74
CA ALA A 24 2.07 -12.27 -10.38
C ALA A 24 3.24 -12.15 -9.39
N ALA A 25 4.10 -11.15 -9.57
CA ALA A 25 5.19 -10.90 -8.63
C ALA A 25 4.68 -10.42 -7.25
N LEU A 26 3.61 -9.62 -7.21
CA LEU A 26 2.99 -9.20 -5.96
C LEU A 26 2.37 -10.39 -5.21
N LEU A 27 1.66 -11.29 -5.90
CA LEU A 27 1.14 -12.53 -5.31
C LEU A 27 2.26 -13.37 -4.70
N ALA A 28 3.30 -13.65 -5.48
CA ALA A 28 4.44 -14.44 -5.00
C ALA A 28 5.13 -13.78 -3.80
N ALA A 29 5.23 -12.45 -3.77
CA ALA A 29 5.77 -11.72 -2.63
C ALA A 29 4.89 -11.88 -1.38
N LEU A 30 3.56 -11.78 -1.50
CA LEU A 30 2.64 -11.96 -0.36
C LEU A 30 2.68 -13.40 0.17
N ASP A 31 2.70 -14.40 -0.71
CA ASP A 31 2.84 -15.80 -0.34
C ASP A 31 4.15 -16.05 0.40
N TYR A 32 5.26 -15.49 -0.09
CA TYR A 32 6.57 -15.59 0.54
C TYR A 32 6.63 -14.90 1.90
N VAL A 33 5.96 -13.75 2.04
CA VAL A 33 5.87 -13.01 3.32
C VAL A 33 5.16 -13.84 4.38
N GLY A 34 4.13 -14.60 4.00
CA GLY A 34 3.32 -15.38 4.92
C GLY A 34 2.56 -14.49 5.91
N PRO A 35 2.22 -14.95 7.12
CA PRO A 35 1.31 -14.24 8.03
C PRO A 35 1.98 -13.11 8.83
N LYS A 36 2.87 -12.33 8.19
CA LYS A 36 3.53 -11.18 8.80
C LYS A 36 2.85 -9.88 8.38
N PRO A 37 2.81 -8.84 9.24
CA PRO A 37 2.33 -7.52 8.85
C PRO A 37 3.11 -6.98 7.66
N VAL A 38 2.43 -6.22 6.79
CA VAL A 38 2.99 -5.68 5.55
C VAL A 38 2.84 -4.18 5.49
N VAL A 39 3.88 -3.48 5.05
CA VAL A 39 3.82 -2.09 4.63
C VAL A 39 4.04 -2.04 3.12
N LEU A 40 3.06 -1.53 2.38
CA LEU A 40 3.18 -1.25 0.96
C LEU A 40 3.68 0.19 0.77
N THR A 41 4.68 0.41 -0.07
CA THR A 41 5.17 1.76 -0.38
C THR A 41 5.91 1.79 -1.71
N GLY A 42 6.19 2.95 -2.27
CA GLY A 42 6.91 3.10 -3.53
C GLY A 42 8.27 3.77 -3.39
N GLU A 43 8.80 4.22 -4.51
CA GLU A 43 10.05 4.97 -4.62
C GLU A 43 9.83 6.30 -5.33
N GLY A 44 10.59 7.31 -4.91
CA GLY A 44 10.44 8.68 -5.41
C GLY A 44 9.05 9.24 -5.12
N GLY A 45 8.50 10.02 -6.05
CA GLY A 45 7.18 10.64 -5.96
C GLY A 45 6.01 9.72 -6.32
N ARG A 46 6.16 8.38 -6.24
CA ARG A 46 5.14 7.42 -6.65
C ARG A 46 4.95 6.34 -5.58
N PHE A 47 3.70 6.00 -5.28
CA PHE A 47 3.35 4.88 -4.40
C PHE A 47 3.46 3.54 -5.11
N ALA A 48 2.86 3.43 -6.30
CA ALA A 48 2.98 2.25 -7.14
C ALA A 48 2.67 2.61 -8.62
N PRO A 49 3.06 1.77 -9.60
CA PRO A 49 2.73 2.03 -11.01
C PRO A 49 1.21 2.14 -11.25
N ALA A 50 0.81 3.05 -12.14
CA ALA A 50 -0.60 3.33 -12.42
C ALA A 50 -1.30 2.25 -13.27
N SER A 51 -0.53 1.40 -13.93
CA SER A 51 -1.03 0.27 -14.71
C SER A 51 -0.46 -1.02 -14.16
N ALA A 52 -1.17 -2.14 -14.37
CA ALA A 52 -0.73 -3.45 -13.92
C ALA A 52 -0.70 -4.47 -15.05
N THR A 53 0.00 -5.58 -14.81
CA THR A 53 0.02 -6.77 -15.69
C THR A 53 -1.08 -7.76 -15.28
N ALA A 54 -1.04 -8.97 -15.84
CA ALA A 54 -1.99 -10.04 -15.51
C ALA A 54 -1.99 -10.37 -14.01
N ARG A 55 -3.09 -10.99 -13.55
CA ARG A 55 -3.32 -11.41 -12.15
C ARG A 55 -3.35 -10.28 -11.12
N PHE A 56 -3.42 -9.03 -11.54
CA PHE A 56 -3.50 -7.90 -10.62
C PHE A 56 -4.74 -7.94 -9.73
N SER A 57 -5.89 -8.36 -10.25
CA SER A 57 -7.12 -8.56 -9.47
C SER A 57 -6.97 -9.62 -8.38
N GLU A 58 -6.28 -10.72 -8.68
CA GLU A 58 -5.96 -11.76 -7.70
C GLU A 58 -5.00 -11.23 -6.63
N ALA A 59 -4.00 -10.43 -7.05
CA ALA A 59 -3.04 -9.82 -6.14
C ALA A 59 -3.70 -8.85 -5.15
N THR A 60 -4.59 -7.98 -5.62
CA THR A 60 -5.34 -7.08 -4.72
C THR A 60 -6.31 -7.84 -3.82
N ALA A 61 -6.93 -8.92 -4.31
CA ALA A 61 -7.73 -9.81 -3.47
C ALA A 61 -6.90 -10.56 -2.42
N ALA A 62 -5.62 -10.85 -2.69
CA ALA A 62 -4.70 -11.42 -1.72
C ALA A 62 -4.30 -10.39 -0.65
N VAL A 63 -4.07 -9.13 -1.04
CA VAL A 63 -3.84 -8.02 -0.08
C VAL A 63 -5.00 -7.89 0.90
N ARG A 64 -6.24 -7.83 0.41
CA ARG A 64 -7.44 -7.70 1.28
C ARG A 64 -7.66 -8.89 2.22
N ARG A 65 -7.16 -10.07 1.85
CA ARG A 65 -7.33 -11.32 2.61
C ARG A 65 -6.08 -11.69 3.40
N HIS A 66 -5.07 -10.82 3.42
CA HIS A 66 -3.82 -11.11 4.11
C HIS A 66 -4.11 -11.38 5.59
N PRO A 67 -3.59 -12.45 6.20
CA PRO A 67 -3.94 -12.84 7.57
C PRO A 67 -3.33 -11.91 8.63
N ALA A 68 -2.53 -10.92 8.24
CA ALA A 68 -1.93 -9.91 9.09
C ALA A 68 -2.17 -8.52 8.51
N PRO A 69 -2.06 -7.44 9.32
CA PRO A 69 -2.35 -6.09 8.84
C PRO A 69 -1.49 -5.66 7.65
N VAL A 70 -2.13 -5.06 6.64
CA VAL A 70 -1.48 -4.42 5.51
C VAL A 70 -1.71 -2.91 5.57
N VAL A 71 -0.63 -2.14 5.61
CA VAL A 71 -0.66 -0.68 5.63
C VAL A 71 -0.11 -0.12 4.31
N ALA A 72 -0.92 0.66 3.59
CA ALA A 72 -0.48 1.45 2.45
C ALA A 72 0.17 2.76 2.92
N ALA A 73 1.49 2.82 2.87
CA ALA A 73 2.29 4.02 3.11
C ALA A 73 2.48 4.79 1.79
N ILE A 74 1.53 5.66 1.47
CA ILE A 74 1.42 6.43 0.23
C ILE A 74 2.42 7.60 0.28
N ASN A 75 3.62 7.36 -0.25
CA ASN A 75 4.74 8.32 -0.34
C ASN A 75 4.66 9.25 -1.55
N GLY A 76 3.68 9.06 -2.42
CA GLY A 76 3.54 9.77 -3.69
C GLY A 76 2.32 9.27 -4.45
N ASP A 77 2.30 9.49 -5.76
CA ASP A 77 1.11 9.26 -6.58
C ASP A 77 0.58 7.83 -6.51
N ALA A 78 -0.72 7.71 -6.24
CA ALA A 78 -1.49 6.48 -6.18
C ALA A 78 -2.73 6.63 -7.08
N THR A 79 -2.56 6.26 -8.35
CA THR A 79 -3.60 6.36 -9.39
C THR A 79 -3.78 5.02 -10.09
N GLY A 80 -4.95 4.74 -10.67
CA GLY A 80 -5.18 3.50 -11.42
C GLY A 80 -4.90 2.25 -10.58
N ALA A 81 -3.99 1.39 -11.03
CA ALA A 81 -3.56 0.22 -10.26
C ALA A 81 -2.95 0.59 -8.89
N GLY A 82 -2.21 1.69 -8.80
CA GLY A 82 -1.67 2.17 -7.53
C GLY A 82 -2.76 2.60 -6.54
N TYR A 83 -3.85 3.19 -7.03
CA TYR A 83 -5.03 3.47 -6.21
C TYR A 83 -5.68 2.16 -5.73
N ALA A 84 -5.97 1.24 -6.65
CA ALA A 84 -6.63 -0.03 -6.33
C ALA A 84 -5.82 -0.86 -5.31
N LEU A 85 -4.49 -0.79 -5.38
CA LEU A 85 -3.63 -1.42 -4.39
C LEU A 85 -3.71 -0.74 -3.02
N ALA A 86 -3.68 0.60 -2.96
CA ALA A 86 -3.83 1.33 -1.71
C ALA A 86 -5.20 1.07 -1.06
N GLU A 87 -6.26 1.05 -1.86
CA GLU A 87 -7.63 0.80 -1.42
C GLU A 87 -7.83 -0.65 -0.92
N ALA A 88 -7.05 -1.61 -1.42
CA ALA A 88 -7.05 -2.98 -0.92
C ALA A 88 -6.39 -3.14 0.46
N ALA A 89 -5.56 -2.20 0.91
CA ALA A 89 -4.91 -2.26 2.22
C ALA A 89 -5.90 -1.95 3.37
N ASP A 90 -5.62 -2.48 4.56
CA ASP A 90 -6.43 -2.27 5.77
C ASP A 90 -6.38 -0.82 6.24
N LEU A 91 -5.21 -0.18 6.11
CA LEU A 91 -4.98 1.21 6.47
C LEU A 91 -4.22 1.94 5.38
N ARG A 92 -4.55 3.21 5.16
CA ARG A 92 -3.94 4.12 4.21
C ARG A 92 -3.40 5.34 4.94
N ILE A 93 -2.10 5.59 4.78
CA ILE A 93 -1.41 6.74 5.35
C ILE A 93 -0.75 7.48 4.20
N MET A 94 -1.04 8.77 4.05
CA MET A 94 -0.54 9.56 2.93
C MET A 94 0.40 10.66 3.39
N ALA A 95 1.53 10.81 2.68
CA ALA A 95 2.49 11.88 2.94
C ALA A 95 2.67 12.87 1.80
N ALA A 96 2.47 12.44 0.55
CA ALA A 96 2.66 13.27 -0.63
C ALA A 96 1.94 12.68 -1.85
N GLY A 97 1.99 13.44 -2.96
CA GLY A 97 1.44 13.06 -4.26
C GLY A 97 -0.07 13.22 -4.32
N VAL A 98 -0.68 12.57 -5.32
CA VAL A 98 -2.12 12.53 -5.51
C VAL A 98 -2.69 11.12 -5.39
N LEU A 99 -3.84 11.00 -4.75
CA LEU A 99 -4.67 9.80 -4.73
C LEU A 99 -5.86 10.01 -5.66
N ARG A 100 -6.06 9.14 -6.66
CA ARG A 100 -7.16 9.27 -7.63
C ARG A 100 -8.02 8.00 -7.68
N PRO A 101 -9.24 8.04 -7.11
CA PRO A 101 -10.26 7.02 -7.31
C PRO A 101 -10.65 6.86 -8.79
N PRO A 102 -11.16 5.69 -9.20
CA PRO A 102 -11.61 5.47 -10.57
C PRO A 102 -12.79 6.40 -10.91
N GLY A 103 -12.64 7.17 -11.99
CA GLY A 103 -13.67 8.12 -12.45
C GLY A 103 -13.84 9.39 -11.60
N GLY A 104 -13.08 9.53 -10.50
CA GLY A 104 -13.14 10.68 -9.60
C GLY A 104 -12.00 11.70 -9.81
N PRO A 105 -12.07 12.85 -9.11
CA PRO A 105 -10.99 13.83 -9.12
C PRO A 105 -9.74 13.29 -8.41
N ALA A 106 -8.61 13.97 -8.61
CA ALA A 106 -7.42 13.73 -7.79
C ALA A 106 -7.58 14.42 -6.43
N HIS A 107 -7.09 13.77 -5.39
CA HIS A 107 -7.05 14.27 -4.02
C HIS A 107 -5.61 14.38 -3.57
N ASP A 108 -5.24 15.51 -2.96
CA ASP A 108 -4.03 15.60 -2.14
C ASP A 108 -4.26 14.92 -0.77
N ALA A 109 -3.23 14.92 0.08
CA ALA A 109 -3.32 14.26 1.38
C ALA A 109 -4.40 14.86 2.31
N GLU A 110 -4.72 16.14 2.19
CA GLU A 110 -5.73 16.79 3.04
C GLU A 110 -7.14 16.43 2.57
N THR A 111 -7.40 16.62 1.28
CA THR A 111 -8.69 16.32 0.66
C THR A 111 -8.98 14.82 0.62
N ALA A 112 -7.96 13.95 0.56
CA ALA A 112 -8.15 12.50 0.64
C ALA A 112 -8.60 12.04 2.03
N VAL A 113 -8.09 12.66 3.10
CA VAL A 113 -8.54 12.40 4.47
C VAL A 113 -9.98 12.92 4.65
N ALA A 114 -10.26 14.14 4.19
CA ALA A 114 -11.61 14.71 4.27
C ALA A 114 -12.66 13.87 3.51
N ALA A 115 -12.25 13.22 2.41
CA ALA A 115 -13.10 12.32 1.63
C ALA A 115 -13.18 10.88 2.18
N GLY A 116 -12.47 10.55 3.26
CA GLY A 116 -12.43 9.19 3.83
C GLY A 116 -11.66 8.17 2.97
N LEU A 117 -10.88 8.63 1.99
CA LEU A 117 -10.07 7.77 1.12
C LEU A 117 -8.77 7.34 1.79
N VAL A 118 -8.29 8.11 2.76
CA VAL A 118 -7.07 7.88 3.53
C VAL A 118 -7.39 8.06 5.01
N ASP A 119 -6.86 7.18 5.86
CA ASP A 119 -7.11 7.24 7.31
C ASP A 119 -6.33 8.37 7.97
N PHE A 120 -5.07 8.56 7.57
CA PHE A 120 -4.19 9.59 8.16
C PHE A 120 -3.30 10.27 7.14
N ARG A 121 -3.05 11.57 7.34
CA ARG A 121 -1.93 12.28 6.71
C ARG A 121 -0.75 12.44 7.65
N CYS A 122 0.46 12.42 7.13
CA CYS A 122 1.66 12.69 7.92
C CYS A 122 2.79 13.33 7.09
N PRO A 123 3.78 13.98 7.71
CA PRO A 123 4.97 14.43 7.00
C PRO A 123 5.76 13.25 6.42
N PRO A 124 6.43 13.40 5.24
CA PRO A 124 7.20 12.31 4.61
C PRO A 124 8.20 11.62 5.53
N ALA A 125 8.88 12.39 6.38
CA ALA A 125 9.86 11.86 7.34
C ALA A 125 9.26 10.89 8.39
N ARG A 126 7.94 10.93 8.62
CA ARG A 126 7.26 10.06 9.60
C ARG A 126 6.56 8.88 8.96
N LEU A 127 6.38 8.87 7.64
CA LEU A 127 5.50 7.93 6.95
C LEU A 127 5.84 6.47 7.25
N LEU A 128 7.10 6.07 7.01
CA LEU A 128 7.49 4.68 7.18
C LEU A 128 7.47 4.25 8.65
N GLY A 129 7.95 5.11 9.56
CA GLY A 129 7.94 4.81 11.00
C GLY A 129 6.52 4.67 11.54
N LEU A 130 5.58 5.53 11.10
CA LEU A 130 4.18 5.43 11.49
C LEU A 130 3.52 4.17 10.90
N ALA A 131 3.78 3.86 9.63
CA ALA A 131 3.24 2.66 8.97
C ALA A 131 3.72 1.37 9.65
N LEU A 132 5.02 1.26 9.96
CA LEU A 132 5.57 0.13 10.70
C LEU A 132 4.93 -0.02 12.08
N ARG A 133 4.77 1.08 12.81
CA ARG A 133 4.11 1.07 14.13
C ARG A 133 2.67 0.57 14.04
N LEU A 134 1.91 1.04 13.04
CA LEU A 134 0.51 0.65 12.86
C LEU A 134 0.37 -0.80 12.38
N ALA A 135 1.22 -1.24 11.45
CA ALA A 135 1.25 -2.63 11.00
C ALA A 135 1.57 -3.61 12.14
N GLY A 136 2.53 -3.26 13.00
CA GLY A 136 2.91 -4.09 14.15
C GLY A 136 1.94 -4.03 15.34
N ALA A 137 1.17 -2.95 15.47
CA ALA A 137 0.20 -2.78 16.57
C ALA A 137 -1.19 -3.32 16.24
N ALA A 138 -1.56 -3.35 14.96
CA ALA A 138 -2.85 -3.85 14.53
C ALA A 138 -2.93 -5.37 14.80
N ARG A 139 -3.90 -5.79 15.61
CA ARG A 139 -4.24 -7.21 15.70
C ARG A 139 -4.94 -7.61 14.40
N PRO A 140 -4.70 -8.82 13.88
CA PRO A 140 -5.42 -9.29 12.71
C PRO A 140 -6.92 -9.27 13.01
N ALA A 141 -7.72 -8.76 12.06
CA ALA A 141 -9.18 -8.66 12.20
C ALA A 141 -9.88 -10.03 12.32
N ASN A 142 -9.18 -11.14 12.05
CA ASN A 142 -9.67 -12.51 12.13
C ASN A 142 -9.22 -13.25 13.39
N ALA A 143 -9.37 -12.64 14.57
CA ALA A 143 -9.15 -13.29 15.87
C ALA A 143 -10.43 -13.40 16.71
N ALA A 144 -11.60 -13.49 16.05
CA ALA A 144 -12.90 -13.74 16.66
C ALA A 144 -13.61 -14.91 15.96
#